data_AF-A0A9E0IM46-F1
#
_entry.id   AF-A0A9E0IM46-F1
#
_cell.length_a   1.000
_cell.length_b   1.000
_cell.length_c   1.000
_cell.angle_alpha   90.00
_cell.angle_beta   90.00
_cell.angle_gamma   90.00
#
_symmetry.space_group_name_H-M   'P 1'
#
loop_
_entity.id
_entity.type
_entity.pdbx_description
1 polymer ?
#
loop_
_entity_poly.entity_id
_entity_poly.type
_entity_poly.pdbx_seq_one_letter_code
_entity_poly.pdbx_strand_id
1 'polypeptide(L)'
;MRRISLLAAILTPMTLAACGPDVRDNGNGNGTGVDARGGGGNCTPTATQETACGDGFDEDCDNATDCGDPDCYGVGSCPANPGGNCEVQTPSVSFALPDGVCTQAEIMGIPDSDPTYPNYCSAYEGVMNLSGFAAGATLADPSKLLAICVNMEHSWLRDLEIEAYCPDGNKVVLSNFEGQQGGEVYLGQANDDDEFGAPIPGVGFDYCWRPTATNPAMIPYANQAGVAVLPAGDYQPSEPFTGFAGCSLNGAWKLRVVDAWGIDNGYIFSTSMEFDGSLGDCPIIE
;
A
#
# COMPACT_ATOMS: atom_id res chain seq x y z
N MET A 1 -28.12 43.19 28.89
CA MET A 1 -29.35 43.26 28.07
C MET A 1 -29.02 43.92 26.75
N ARG A 2 -28.91 43.16 25.66
CA ARG A 2 -29.07 43.63 24.29
C ARG A 2 -29.52 42.43 23.46
N ARG A 3 -30.79 42.46 23.09
CA ARG A 3 -31.47 41.49 22.23
C ARG A 3 -31.09 41.83 20.79
N ILE A 4 -30.63 40.85 20.01
CA ILE A 4 -30.54 40.96 18.55
C ILE A 4 -31.17 39.70 17.97
N SER A 5 -32.04 39.96 17.00
CA SER A 5 -33.14 39.13 16.49
C SER A 5 -32.70 37.88 15.75
N LEU A 6 -33.46 36.79 15.96
CA LEU A 6 -33.56 35.63 15.08
C LEU A 6 -34.05 36.09 13.69
N LEU A 7 -33.26 35.84 12.64
CA LEU A 7 -33.79 35.65 11.29
C LEU A 7 -33.88 34.14 11.02
N ALA A 8 -35.12 33.64 10.91
CA ALA A 8 -35.39 32.29 10.43
C ALA A 8 -35.27 32.29 8.90
N ALA A 9 -34.24 31.64 8.37
CA ALA A 9 -34.13 31.34 6.95
C ALA A 9 -34.93 30.06 6.65
N ILE A 10 -35.97 30.20 5.84
CA ILE A 10 -36.80 29.10 5.33
C ILE A 10 -35.98 28.41 4.23
N LEU A 11 -35.45 27.22 4.50
CA LEU A 11 -34.92 26.32 3.46
C LEU A 11 -36.07 25.50 2.88
N THR A 12 -36.48 25.83 1.66
CA THR A 12 -37.25 24.93 0.79
C THR A 12 -36.34 23.83 0.24
N PRO A 13 -36.71 22.54 0.31
CA PRO A 13 -35.97 21.49 -0.37
C PRO A 13 -36.26 21.56 -1.87
N MET A 14 -35.26 21.99 -2.66
CA MET A 14 -35.22 21.66 -4.09
C MET A 14 -34.72 20.22 -4.20
N THR A 15 -35.64 19.31 -4.51
CA THR A 15 -35.31 17.98 -5.02
C THR A 15 -34.63 18.14 -6.38
N LEU A 16 -33.30 18.05 -6.41
CA LEU A 16 -32.56 17.81 -7.63
C LEU A 16 -32.70 16.33 -7.95
N ALA A 17 -33.66 15.98 -8.81
CA ALA A 17 -33.58 14.76 -9.60
C ALA A 17 -32.49 15.01 -10.65
N ALA A 18 -31.24 14.72 -10.29
CA ALA A 18 -30.19 14.53 -11.27
C ALA A 18 -30.41 13.15 -11.90
N CYS A 19 -30.97 13.16 -13.11
CA CYS A 19 -30.80 12.07 -14.05
C CYS A 19 -29.28 11.91 -14.26
N GLY A 20 -28.74 10.78 -13.78
CA GLY A 20 -27.47 10.28 -14.29
C GLY A 20 -27.57 10.04 -15.80
N PRO A 21 -26.44 9.87 -16.51
CA PRO A 21 -26.47 9.62 -17.94
C PRO A 21 -27.32 8.38 -18.23
N ASP A 22 -28.53 8.62 -18.73
CA ASP A 22 -29.32 7.61 -19.40
C ASP A 22 -28.46 7.08 -20.54
N VAL A 23 -28.19 5.78 -20.49
CA VAL A 23 -27.79 4.98 -21.65
C VAL A 23 -28.85 5.18 -22.72
N ARG A 24 -28.61 6.14 -23.61
CA ARG A 24 -29.25 6.23 -24.91
C ARG A 24 -28.31 5.61 -25.92
N ASP A 25 -28.23 4.28 -25.92
CA ASP A 25 -28.02 3.60 -27.19
C ASP A 25 -29.38 3.35 -27.82
N ASN A 26 -29.59 4.02 -28.94
CA ASN A 26 -30.84 4.13 -29.66
C ASN A 26 -30.77 3.16 -30.85
N GLY A 27 -31.23 1.93 -30.64
CA GLY A 27 -31.78 1.07 -31.68
C GLY A 27 -30.80 0.60 -32.77
N ASN A 28 -30.12 -0.50 -32.50
CA ASN A 28 -30.14 -1.65 -33.38
C ASN A 28 -30.09 -2.91 -32.50
N GLY A 29 -31.09 -3.79 -32.61
CA GLY A 29 -31.13 -5.04 -31.86
C GLY A 29 -30.02 -5.98 -32.33
N ASN A 30 -28.85 -5.88 -31.73
CA ASN A 30 -27.84 -6.94 -31.63
C ASN A 30 -26.82 -6.62 -30.52
N GLY A 31 -27.30 -6.29 -29.32
CA GLY A 31 -26.45 -6.12 -28.14
C GLY A 31 -26.22 -7.46 -27.46
N THR A 32 -25.49 -8.38 -28.10
CA THR A 32 -24.91 -9.57 -27.45
C THR A 32 -23.54 -9.22 -26.85
N GLY A 33 -23.50 -8.18 -26.01
CA GLY A 33 -22.38 -7.99 -25.09
C GLY A 33 -22.68 -8.80 -23.84
N VAL A 34 -22.53 -10.11 -23.97
CA VAL A 34 -22.74 -11.13 -22.94
C VAL A 34 -21.40 -11.42 -22.29
N ASP A 35 -20.87 -10.48 -21.50
CA ASP A 35 -19.69 -10.74 -20.67
C ASP A 35 -19.66 -9.71 -19.54
N ALA A 36 -20.23 -10.10 -18.41
CA ALA A 36 -20.38 -9.22 -17.26
C ALA A 36 -19.08 -9.22 -16.46
N ARG A 37 -18.36 -8.10 -16.50
CA ARG A 37 -17.34 -7.75 -15.50
C ARG A 37 -17.95 -7.91 -14.10
N GLY A 38 -17.62 -9.01 -13.42
CA GLY A 38 -17.93 -9.29 -12.02
C GLY A 38 -19.27 -8.77 -11.50
N GLY A 39 -20.33 -9.58 -11.60
CA GLY A 39 -21.52 -9.36 -10.78
C GLY A 39 -22.84 -9.80 -11.41
N GLY A 40 -23.25 -11.04 -11.14
CA GLY A 40 -24.67 -11.46 -11.11
C GLY A 40 -25.52 -11.25 -12.37
N GLY A 41 -24.90 -10.96 -13.51
CA GLY A 41 -25.53 -10.86 -14.83
C GLY A 41 -25.47 -12.19 -15.58
N ASN A 42 -26.37 -12.37 -16.54
CA ASN A 42 -26.51 -13.58 -17.35
C ASN A 42 -25.28 -13.77 -18.27
N CYS A 43 -24.22 -14.40 -17.78
CA CYS A 43 -23.05 -14.81 -18.57
C CYS A 43 -23.48 -15.84 -19.63
N THR A 44 -22.95 -15.74 -20.84
CA THR A 44 -23.21 -16.71 -21.92
C THR A 44 -21.87 -17.25 -22.40
N PRO A 45 -21.56 -18.54 -22.19
CA PRO A 45 -20.23 -19.07 -22.49
C PRO A 45 -19.86 -18.83 -23.94
N THR A 46 -18.74 -18.13 -24.15
CA THR A 46 -18.14 -17.88 -25.47
C THR A 46 -17.02 -18.89 -25.77
N ALA A 47 -16.47 -19.50 -24.71
CA ALA A 47 -15.48 -20.58 -24.73
C ALA A 47 -15.87 -21.73 -23.77
N THR A 48 -15.03 -22.76 -23.68
CA THR A 48 -15.20 -23.89 -22.73
C THR A 48 -14.22 -23.83 -21.56
N GLN A 49 -13.38 -22.81 -21.56
CA GLN A 49 -12.31 -22.51 -20.61
C GLN A 49 -11.93 -21.05 -20.86
N GLU A 50 -11.38 -20.37 -19.85
CA GLU A 50 -10.85 -19.02 -20.02
C GLU A 50 -9.66 -19.05 -21.02
N THR A 51 -9.71 -18.19 -22.02
CA THR A 51 -8.72 -18.11 -23.10
C THR A 51 -7.99 -16.77 -23.14
N ALA A 52 -8.60 -15.70 -22.62
CA ALA A 52 -8.04 -14.37 -22.55
C ALA A 52 -7.69 -13.96 -21.12
N CYS A 53 -6.60 -14.55 -20.59
CA CYS A 53 -6.14 -14.40 -19.20
C CYS A 53 -5.59 -13.02 -18.76
N GLY A 54 -6.30 -11.93 -19.07
CA GLY A 54 -5.96 -10.57 -18.69
C GLY A 54 -6.88 -9.51 -19.29
N ASP A 55 -8.12 -9.87 -19.67
CA ASP A 55 -9.09 -8.93 -20.25
C ASP A 55 -10.34 -8.69 -19.37
N GLY A 56 -10.43 -9.42 -18.25
CA GLY A 56 -11.43 -9.26 -17.20
C GLY A 56 -12.79 -9.85 -17.56
N PHE A 57 -12.84 -10.78 -18.51
CA PHE A 57 -14.04 -11.52 -18.90
C PHE A 57 -14.02 -12.95 -18.34
N ASP A 58 -15.20 -13.56 -18.31
CA ASP A 58 -15.47 -14.92 -17.80
C ASP A 58 -16.08 -15.71 -18.96
N GLU A 59 -15.23 -16.26 -19.78
CA GLU A 59 -15.56 -16.73 -21.13
C GLU A 59 -16.22 -18.11 -21.11
N ASP A 60 -16.02 -18.85 -20.01
CA ASP A 60 -16.65 -20.15 -19.76
C ASP A 60 -17.79 -20.09 -18.73
N CYS A 61 -17.99 -18.94 -18.09
CA CYS A 61 -19.05 -18.60 -17.14
C CYS A 61 -19.01 -19.39 -15.83
N ASP A 62 -17.84 -19.73 -15.32
CA ASP A 62 -17.69 -20.45 -14.05
C ASP A 62 -17.62 -19.52 -12.81
N ASN A 63 -17.62 -18.20 -13.02
CA ASN A 63 -17.43 -17.09 -12.07
C ASN A 63 -15.98 -16.88 -11.60
N ALA A 64 -15.01 -17.43 -12.31
CA ALA A 64 -13.64 -16.96 -12.27
C ALA A 64 -13.34 -16.14 -13.54
N THR A 65 -12.35 -15.26 -13.44
CA THR A 65 -11.90 -14.40 -14.54
C THR A 65 -10.39 -14.36 -14.50
N ASP A 66 -9.74 -14.24 -15.65
CA ASP A 66 -8.29 -14.03 -15.77
C ASP A 66 -7.45 -14.93 -14.83
N CYS A 67 -6.56 -14.36 -14.01
CA CYS A 67 -5.68 -15.11 -13.12
C CYS A 67 -6.38 -15.72 -11.91
N GLY A 68 -7.64 -15.32 -11.64
CA GLY A 68 -8.53 -16.01 -10.71
C GLY A 68 -9.04 -17.34 -11.26
N ASP A 69 -9.02 -17.51 -12.59
CA ASP A 69 -9.51 -18.69 -13.30
C ASP A 69 -8.50 -19.85 -13.36
N PRO A 70 -8.91 -21.09 -13.01
CA PRO A 70 -8.07 -22.27 -13.12
C PRO A 70 -7.43 -22.57 -14.47
N ASP A 71 -8.08 -22.17 -15.55
CA ASP A 71 -7.62 -22.40 -16.90
C ASP A 71 -6.56 -21.38 -17.35
N CYS A 72 -6.41 -20.29 -16.59
CA CYS A 72 -5.42 -19.24 -16.84
C CYS A 72 -4.13 -19.36 -16.04
N TYR A 73 -4.01 -20.35 -15.16
CA TYR A 73 -2.79 -20.56 -14.40
C TYR A 73 -1.58 -20.83 -15.30
N GLY A 74 -0.63 -19.90 -15.31
CA GLY A 74 0.62 -20.02 -16.07
C GLY A 74 0.51 -19.56 -17.52
N VAL A 75 -0.60 -18.92 -17.87
CA VAL A 75 -0.84 -18.30 -19.17
C VAL A 75 -0.58 -16.80 -19.06
N GLY A 76 0.23 -16.25 -19.98
CA GLY A 76 0.52 -14.81 -19.98
C GLY A 76 1.26 -14.34 -18.73
N SER A 77 0.69 -13.34 -18.04
CA SER A 77 1.17 -12.80 -16.75
C SER A 77 0.62 -13.54 -15.54
N CYS A 78 -0.32 -14.47 -15.73
CA CYS A 78 -0.91 -15.20 -14.63
C CYS A 78 0.07 -16.22 -14.04
N PRO A 79 0.21 -16.27 -12.70
CA PRO A 79 1.09 -17.23 -12.06
C PRO A 79 0.62 -18.65 -12.38
N ALA A 80 1.56 -19.58 -12.54
CA ALA A 80 1.29 -21.00 -12.83
C ALA A 80 0.59 -21.77 -11.69
N ASN A 81 0.11 -21.07 -10.65
CA ASN A 81 -0.40 -21.70 -9.44
C ASN A 81 -1.60 -20.91 -8.87
N PRO A 82 -2.77 -21.54 -8.65
CA PRO A 82 -3.99 -20.95 -8.02
C PRO A 82 -3.77 -20.33 -6.64
N GLY A 83 -2.64 -20.62 -6.01
CA GLY A 83 -2.26 -20.15 -4.69
C GLY A 83 -0.87 -19.51 -4.69
N GLY A 84 -0.41 -19.00 -5.84
CA GLY A 84 0.76 -18.14 -5.89
C GLY A 84 0.42 -16.79 -5.27
N ASN A 85 1.21 -16.36 -4.30
CA ASN A 85 1.08 -15.02 -3.77
C ASN A 85 1.45 -14.01 -4.88
N CYS A 86 0.72 -12.89 -4.92
CA CYS A 86 0.91 -11.84 -5.89
C CYS A 86 1.83 -10.77 -5.30
N GLU A 87 3.02 -10.61 -5.87
CA GLU A 87 3.93 -9.53 -5.48
C GLU A 87 3.89 -8.40 -6.51
N VAL A 88 3.64 -7.19 -6.03
CA VAL A 88 3.78 -5.94 -6.80
C VAL A 88 4.95 -5.16 -6.25
N GLN A 89 5.86 -4.72 -7.11
CA GLN A 89 7.07 -4.02 -6.73
C GLN A 89 7.26 -2.76 -7.58
N THR A 90 7.67 -1.66 -6.95
CA THR A 90 8.09 -0.45 -7.67
C THR A 90 9.38 -0.71 -8.47
N PRO A 91 9.66 0.08 -9.52
CA PRO A 91 10.98 0.05 -10.15
C PRO A 91 12.10 0.27 -9.13
N SER A 92 13.24 -0.37 -9.33
CA SER A 92 14.42 -0.18 -8.48
C SER A 92 15.10 1.15 -8.81
N VAL A 93 14.88 2.15 -7.96
CA VAL A 93 15.42 3.51 -8.08
C VAL A 93 15.87 4.00 -6.71
N SER A 94 17.03 4.65 -6.63
CA SER A 94 17.57 5.15 -5.37
C SER A 94 16.96 6.50 -5.02
N PHE A 95 16.29 6.57 -3.87
CA PHE A 95 15.77 7.80 -3.27
C PHE A 95 16.43 8.03 -1.93
N ALA A 96 17.10 9.18 -1.78
CA ALA A 96 17.61 9.62 -0.48
C ALA A 96 16.43 9.94 0.45
N LEU A 97 16.51 9.47 1.70
CA LEU A 97 15.57 9.83 2.73
C LEU A 97 15.80 11.29 3.14
N PRO A 98 14.74 12.10 3.30
CA PRO A 98 14.89 13.44 3.82
C PRO A 98 15.30 13.39 5.30
N ASP A 99 16.50 13.86 5.62
CA ASP A 99 16.91 14.13 7.00
C ASP A 99 15.97 15.19 7.61
N GLY A 100 15.40 14.88 8.78
CA GLY A 100 14.64 15.83 9.57
C GLY A 100 14.83 15.62 11.07
N VAL A 101 14.87 16.71 11.84
CA VAL A 101 14.72 16.63 13.30
C VAL A 101 13.25 16.85 13.61
N CYS A 102 12.55 15.80 14.06
CA CYS A 102 11.16 15.95 14.49
C CYS A 102 10.78 15.05 15.67
N THR A 103 9.72 15.45 16.37
CA THR A 103 9.19 14.76 17.54
C THR A 103 8.13 13.73 17.15
N GLN A 104 7.90 12.72 17.99
CA GLN A 104 6.81 11.75 17.78
C GLN A 104 5.45 12.42 17.53
N ALA A 105 5.18 13.56 18.19
CA ALA A 105 3.94 14.31 17.99
C ALA A 105 3.83 14.92 16.59
N GLU A 106 4.95 15.33 16.00
CA GLU A 106 5.05 15.86 14.63
C GLU A 106 4.98 14.76 13.58
N ILE A 107 5.43 13.53 13.91
CA ILE A 107 5.20 12.35 13.07
C ILE A 107 3.73 11.90 13.12
N MET A 108 3.13 11.85 14.32
CA MET A 108 1.79 11.29 14.55
C MET A 108 0.62 12.18 14.14
N GLY A 109 0.82 13.48 13.91
CA GLY A 109 -0.32 14.39 13.94
C GLY A 109 -0.19 15.66 13.16
N ILE A 110 -0.34 15.58 11.83
CA ILE A 110 -1.09 16.52 10.98
C ILE A 110 -1.46 15.80 9.67
N PRO A 111 -2.70 15.94 9.13
CA PRO A 111 -3.05 15.38 7.82
C PRO A 111 -2.09 15.90 6.75
N ASP A 112 -1.49 14.97 5.99
CA ASP A 112 -0.60 15.22 4.86
C ASP A 112 -1.21 16.34 4.00
N SER A 113 -0.55 17.51 3.97
CA SER A 113 -0.88 18.75 3.22
C SER A 113 -1.49 19.95 3.95
N ASP A 114 -1.61 20.01 5.29
CA ASP A 114 -2.07 21.26 5.94
C ASP A 114 -0.94 22.31 6.14
N PRO A 115 -0.90 23.41 5.36
CA PRO A 115 0.12 24.45 5.49
C PRO A 115 -0.03 25.30 6.77
N THR A 116 -1.06 25.08 7.58
CA THR A 116 -1.23 25.77 8.86
C THR A 116 -0.32 25.22 9.97
N TYR A 117 0.30 24.06 9.76
CA TYR A 117 1.25 23.47 10.70
C TYR A 117 2.67 23.39 10.10
N PRO A 118 3.55 24.36 10.40
CA PRO A 118 4.89 24.47 9.80
C PRO A 118 5.91 23.40 10.26
N ASN A 119 5.50 22.44 11.09
CA ASN A 119 6.37 21.44 11.72
C ASN A 119 6.10 20.01 11.21
N TYR A 120 5.83 19.84 9.92
CA TYR A 120 5.67 18.52 9.32
C TYR A 120 7.05 17.89 9.06
N CYS A 121 7.27 16.65 9.50
CA CYS A 121 8.51 15.93 9.19
C CYS A 121 8.60 15.67 7.68
N SER A 122 9.74 15.98 7.08
CA SER A 122 9.98 15.56 5.69
C SER A 122 10.04 14.04 5.63
N ALA A 123 9.50 13.46 4.56
CA ALA A 123 9.32 12.03 4.44
C ALA A 123 9.50 11.59 2.99
N TYR A 124 9.98 10.37 2.79
CA TYR A 124 9.78 9.65 1.55
C TYR A 124 8.34 9.13 1.50
N GLU A 125 7.69 9.28 0.34
CA GLU A 125 6.38 8.69 0.07
C GLU A 125 6.43 7.89 -1.23
N GLY A 126 6.37 6.56 -1.11
CA GLY A 126 6.24 5.63 -2.22
C GLY A 126 4.79 5.23 -2.39
N VAL A 127 4.15 5.67 -3.48
CA VAL A 127 2.76 5.31 -3.78
C VAL A 127 2.72 4.24 -4.87
N MET A 128 2.01 3.15 -4.61
CA MET A 128 1.66 2.11 -5.57
C MET A 128 0.15 2.20 -5.85
N ASN A 129 -0.23 2.67 -7.04
CA ASN A 129 -1.61 2.69 -7.48
C ASN A 129 -1.98 1.29 -7.98
N LEU A 130 -2.56 0.48 -7.10
CA LEU A 130 -2.91 -0.89 -7.44
C LEU A 130 -4.22 -0.92 -8.24
N SER A 131 -4.21 -1.66 -9.33
CA SER A 131 -5.41 -2.09 -10.05
C SER A 131 -5.33 -3.59 -10.35
N GLY A 132 -6.42 -4.19 -10.82
CA GLY A 132 -6.47 -5.62 -11.18
C GLY A 132 -7.39 -6.44 -10.28
N PHE A 133 -7.62 -6.05 -9.03
CA PHE A 133 -8.64 -6.73 -8.21
C PHE A 133 -10.06 -6.41 -8.72
N ALA A 134 -11.02 -7.28 -8.40
CA ALA A 134 -12.44 -7.04 -8.71
C ALA A 134 -12.92 -5.65 -8.25
N ALA A 135 -13.81 -5.04 -9.02
CA ALA A 135 -14.31 -3.70 -8.73
C ALA A 135 -14.99 -3.65 -7.35
N GLY A 136 -14.50 -2.76 -6.47
CA GLY A 136 -14.99 -2.64 -5.09
C GLY A 136 -14.49 -3.74 -4.14
N ALA A 137 -13.51 -4.55 -4.52
CA ALA A 137 -12.91 -5.54 -3.64
C ALA A 137 -12.21 -4.88 -2.44
N THR A 138 -12.38 -5.49 -1.28
CA THR A 138 -11.84 -5.01 0.00
C THR A 138 -11.03 -6.10 0.70
N LEU A 139 -10.00 -5.71 1.45
CA LEU A 139 -9.21 -6.59 2.31
C LEU A 139 -9.99 -6.99 3.57
N ALA A 140 -10.95 -7.90 3.43
CA ALA A 140 -11.79 -8.34 4.54
C ALA A 140 -11.01 -9.12 5.60
N ASP A 141 -10.03 -9.93 5.17
CA ASP A 141 -9.09 -10.64 6.03
C ASP A 141 -7.68 -10.03 5.84
N PRO A 142 -7.19 -9.24 6.83
CA PRO A 142 -5.87 -8.62 6.77
C PRO A 142 -4.71 -9.60 6.67
N SER A 143 -4.91 -10.88 7.02
CA SER A 143 -3.87 -11.90 6.83
C SER A 143 -3.60 -12.20 5.36
N LYS A 144 -4.44 -11.71 4.45
CA LYS A 144 -4.28 -11.80 2.99
C LYS A 144 -3.35 -10.74 2.40
N LEU A 145 -2.96 -9.74 3.18
CA LEU A 145 -1.77 -8.94 2.90
C LEU A 145 -0.59 -9.63 3.60
N LEU A 146 0.20 -10.35 2.83
CA LEU A 146 1.22 -11.28 3.31
C LEU A 146 2.52 -10.59 3.69
N ALA A 147 2.90 -9.55 2.94
CA ALA A 147 4.08 -8.77 3.22
C ALA A 147 3.96 -7.33 2.69
N ILE A 148 4.63 -6.41 3.39
CA ILE A 148 5.09 -5.15 2.82
C ILE A 148 6.61 -5.20 2.95
N CYS A 149 7.34 -5.00 1.85
CA CYS A 149 8.80 -5.08 1.85
C CYS A 149 9.42 -3.79 1.33
N VAL A 150 10.63 -3.51 1.79
CA VAL A 150 11.46 -2.42 1.32
C VAL A 150 12.90 -2.91 1.17
N ASN A 151 13.53 -2.55 0.05
CA ASN A 151 15.00 -2.60 -0.05
C ASN A 151 15.53 -1.23 0.35
N MET A 152 16.27 -1.16 1.45
CA MET A 152 16.79 0.11 1.96
C MET A 152 18.08 -0.04 2.76
N GLU A 153 18.75 1.09 2.95
CA GLU A 153 19.84 1.28 3.89
C GLU A 153 19.63 2.57 4.69
N HIS A 154 20.21 2.62 5.89
CA HIS A 154 20.20 3.78 6.77
C HIS A 154 21.33 3.69 7.77
N SER A 155 22.01 4.80 8.03
CA SER A 155 23.08 4.86 9.04
C SER A 155 22.55 4.63 10.47
N TRP A 156 21.24 4.80 10.68
CA TRP A 156 20.65 4.61 12.00
C TRP A 156 19.17 4.18 11.99
N LEU A 157 18.88 2.90 12.30
CA LEU A 157 17.51 2.35 12.34
C LEU A 157 16.56 3.14 13.25
N ARG A 158 17.08 3.69 14.36
CA ARG A 158 16.24 4.30 15.40
C ARG A 158 15.75 5.69 15.08
N ASP A 159 16.19 6.24 13.95
CA ASP A 159 15.74 7.55 13.49
C ASP A 159 14.48 7.41 12.65
N LEU A 160 14.16 6.18 12.25
CA LEU A 160 13.11 5.90 11.30
C LEU A 160 11.75 5.64 11.96
N GLU A 161 10.73 6.32 11.45
CA GLU A 161 9.35 5.82 11.47
C GLU A 161 8.96 5.36 10.07
N ILE A 162 8.47 4.12 9.96
CA ILE A 162 8.04 3.51 8.71
C ILE A 162 6.56 3.15 8.84
N GLU A 163 5.74 3.75 7.98
CA GLU A 163 4.28 3.62 8.00
C GLU A 163 3.78 3.12 6.64
N ALA A 164 2.70 2.35 6.66
CA ALA A 164 1.95 2.02 5.47
C ALA A 164 0.51 2.52 5.57
N TYR A 165 -0.01 2.99 4.45
CA TYR A 165 -1.39 3.47 4.30
C TYR A 165 -2.08 2.66 3.21
N CYS A 166 -3.32 2.27 3.48
CA CYS A 166 -4.21 1.70 2.46
C CYS A 166 -4.95 2.83 1.71
N PRO A 167 -5.62 2.53 0.57
CA PRO A 167 -6.31 3.52 -0.25
C PRO A 167 -7.36 4.36 0.48
N ASP A 168 -7.98 3.79 1.52
CA ASP A 168 -9.00 4.48 2.32
C ASP A 168 -8.40 5.39 3.42
N GLY A 169 -7.08 5.46 3.52
CA GLY A 169 -6.34 6.30 4.48
C GLY A 169 -6.09 5.66 5.84
N ASN A 170 -6.50 4.40 6.06
CA ASN A 170 -6.11 3.68 7.27
C ASN A 170 -4.59 3.46 7.28
N LYS A 171 -4.00 3.52 8.48
CA LYS A 171 -2.55 3.47 8.70
C LYS A 171 -2.16 2.28 9.57
N VAL A 172 -1.00 1.69 9.30
CA VAL A 172 -0.31 0.75 10.18
C VAL A 172 1.16 1.17 10.29
N VAL A 173 1.69 1.24 11.51
CA VAL A 173 3.12 1.48 11.75
C VAL A 173 3.91 0.16 11.61
N LEU A 174 4.81 0.11 10.64
CA LEU A 174 5.66 -1.05 10.36
C LEU A 174 6.89 -1.07 11.27
N SER A 175 7.61 0.06 11.36
CA SER A 175 8.69 0.28 12.31
C SER A 175 8.45 1.60 13.04
N ASN A 176 8.34 1.56 14.36
CA ASN A 176 8.03 2.73 15.17
C ASN A 176 9.29 3.52 15.52
N PHE A 177 9.21 4.85 15.50
CA PHE A 177 10.24 5.70 16.11
C PHE A 177 10.13 5.60 17.65
N GLU A 178 11.17 5.10 18.31
CA GLU A 178 11.20 4.97 19.78
C GLU A 178 11.79 6.20 20.48
N GLY A 179 11.99 7.29 19.73
CA GLY A 179 12.66 8.49 20.19
C GLY A 179 14.19 8.38 20.14
N GLN A 180 14.84 9.48 20.51
CA GLN A 180 16.28 9.71 20.40
C GLN A 180 17.11 8.97 21.48
N GLN A 181 16.93 7.65 21.56
CA GLN A 181 17.51 6.79 22.58
C GLN A 181 17.91 5.43 22.00
N GLY A 182 18.89 4.77 22.63
CA GLY A 182 19.48 3.52 22.14
C GLY A 182 20.85 3.73 21.50
N GLY A 183 21.45 2.64 21.01
CA GLY A 183 22.70 2.69 20.26
C GLY A 183 22.47 2.53 18.76
N GLU A 184 23.52 2.84 18.01
CA GLU A 184 23.63 2.68 16.56
C GLU A 184 23.28 1.27 16.10
N VAL A 185 22.43 1.19 15.08
CA VAL A 185 22.12 -0.04 14.36
C VAL A 185 21.89 0.33 12.91
N TYR A 186 22.78 -0.09 12.02
CA TYR A 186 22.65 0.16 10.60
C TYR A 186 21.54 -0.67 9.97
N LEU A 187 20.90 -0.12 8.94
CA LEU A 187 20.17 -0.88 7.93
C LEU A 187 21.06 -1.00 6.68
N GLY A 188 21.12 -2.20 6.09
CA GLY A 188 21.98 -2.46 4.94
C GLY A 188 23.47 -2.26 5.23
N GLN A 189 24.22 -1.93 4.19
CA GLN A 189 25.57 -1.37 4.27
C GLN A 189 25.46 0.11 3.92
N ALA A 190 24.91 0.89 4.86
CA ALA A 190 24.79 2.33 4.74
C ALA A 190 26.16 2.98 4.54
N ASN A 191 26.20 4.06 3.77
CA ASN A 191 27.36 4.93 3.73
C ASN A 191 27.23 5.91 4.89
N ASP A 192 28.18 5.87 5.82
CA ASP A 192 28.16 6.68 7.05
C ASP A 192 29.30 7.72 7.06
N ASP A 193 29.98 7.91 5.92
CA ASP A 193 31.03 8.91 5.74
C ASP A 193 30.54 10.13 4.90
N ASP A 194 29.21 10.29 4.75
CA ASP A 194 28.56 11.26 3.85
C ASP A 194 27.38 12.05 4.44
N GLU A 195 27.36 12.19 5.77
CA GLU A 195 26.32 12.81 6.59
C GLU A 195 26.02 14.27 6.20
N PHE A 196 26.94 14.92 5.47
CA PHE A 196 26.82 16.31 5.06
C PHE A 196 26.84 16.46 3.55
N GLY A 197 25.72 16.92 2.98
CA GLY A 197 25.65 17.39 1.61
C GLY A 197 24.69 16.56 0.75
N ALA A 198 25.19 16.07 -0.38
CA ALA A 198 24.46 15.12 -1.21
C ALA A 198 24.94 13.72 -0.83
N PRO A 199 24.17 12.95 -0.04
CA PRO A 199 24.58 11.63 0.35
C PRO A 199 24.78 10.73 -0.89
N ILE A 200 25.46 9.61 -0.70
CA ILE A 200 25.85 8.64 -1.71
C ILE A 200 25.23 7.30 -1.28
N PRO A 201 24.39 6.67 -2.13
CA PRO A 201 23.72 5.45 -1.74
C PRO A 201 24.71 4.33 -1.41
N GLY A 202 24.47 3.67 -0.28
CA GLY A 202 25.13 2.43 0.12
C GLY A 202 24.53 1.19 -0.56
N VAL A 203 24.56 0.05 0.13
CA VAL A 203 23.92 -1.19 -0.32
C VAL A 203 22.71 -1.50 0.55
N GLY A 204 21.52 -1.44 -0.04
CA GLY A 204 20.28 -1.80 0.64
C GLY A 204 20.14 -3.29 0.90
N PHE A 205 19.49 -3.63 2.01
CA PHE A 205 19.02 -4.97 2.34
C PHE A 205 17.50 -5.04 2.25
N ASP A 206 16.98 -6.25 2.05
CA ASP A 206 15.54 -6.50 2.00
C ASP A 206 14.98 -6.68 3.41
N TYR A 207 14.03 -5.82 3.76
CA TYR A 207 13.30 -5.85 5.01
C TYR A 207 11.81 -6.01 4.72
N CYS A 208 11.22 -7.09 5.25
CA CYS A 208 9.82 -7.42 5.02
C CYS A 208 9.05 -7.44 6.34
N TRP A 209 7.91 -6.77 6.37
CA TRP A 209 6.96 -6.88 7.47
C TRP A 209 5.89 -7.90 7.12
N ARG A 210 5.87 -9.00 7.86
CA ARG A 210 4.91 -10.10 7.68
C ARG A 210 4.12 -10.33 8.98
N PRO A 211 2.79 -10.51 8.92
CA PRO A 211 2.00 -10.89 10.10
C PRO A 211 2.46 -12.21 10.75
N THR A 212 3.10 -13.08 9.97
CA THR A 212 3.58 -14.41 10.37
C THR A 212 5.07 -14.44 10.72
N ALA A 213 5.78 -13.30 10.66
CA ALA A 213 7.21 -13.26 10.97
C ALA A 213 7.49 -13.77 12.40
N THR A 214 8.59 -14.53 12.53
CA THR A 214 9.04 -15.06 13.82
C THR A 214 9.95 -14.09 14.57
N ASN A 215 10.67 -13.22 13.85
CA ASN A 215 11.42 -12.15 14.48
C ASN A 215 10.42 -11.11 15.02
N PRO A 216 10.62 -10.58 16.24
CA PRO A 216 9.83 -9.45 16.71
C PRO A 216 10.07 -8.21 15.82
N ALA A 217 9.40 -7.10 16.12
CA ALA A 217 9.68 -5.85 15.44
C ALA A 217 11.17 -5.47 15.49
N MET A 218 11.63 -4.72 14.49
CA MET A 218 13.05 -4.47 14.21
C MET A 218 13.84 -3.97 15.41
N ILE A 219 13.34 -2.93 16.11
CA ILE A 219 14.02 -2.38 17.28
C ILE A 219 14.06 -3.38 18.46
N PRO A 220 12.95 -4.03 18.85
CA PRO A 220 12.99 -5.14 19.80
C PRO A 220 13.98 -6.26 19.44
N TYR A 221 14.04 -6.65 18.16
CA TYR A 221 15.01 -7.64 17.68
C TYR A 221 16.44 -7.14 17.89
N ALA A 222 16.74 -5.93 17.43
CA ALA A 222 18.09 -5.35 17.53
C ALA A 222 18.56 -5.26 18.99
N ASN A 223 17.67 -4.85 19.90
CA ASN A 223 17.94 -4.81 21.34
C ASN A 223 18.23 -6.20 21.93
N GLN A 224 17.46 -7.21 21.53
CA GLN A 224 17.62 -8.58 22.04
C GLN A 224 18.90 -9.23 21.50
N ALA A 225 19.17 -9.05 20.21
CA ALA A 225 20.28 -9.70 19.51
C ALA A 225 21.60 -8.95 19.71
N GLY A 226 21.57 -7.64 19.99
CA GLY A 226 22.77 -6.81 20.16
C GLY A 226 23.57 -6.68 18.86
N VAL A 227 22.88 -6.50 17.74
CA VAL A 227 23.50 -6.41 16.40
C VAL A 227 23.90 -4.98 16.06
N ALA A 228 25.00 -4.81 15.33
CA ALA A 228 25.41 -3.51 14.77
C ALA A 228 24.74 -3.20 13.43
N VAL A 229 24.35 -4.25 12.68
CA VAL A 229 23.59 -4.13 11.43
C VAL A 229 22.37 -5.01 11.57
N LEU A 230 21.17 -4.48 11.32
CA LEU A 230 19.96 -5.28 11.30
C LEU A 230 19.99 -6.23 10.08
N PRO A 231 19.93 -7.56 10.27
CA PRO A 231 19.97 -8.51 9.17
C PRO A 231 18.79 -8.32 8.21
N ALA A 232 19.01 -8.56 6.92
CA ALA A 232 17.90 -8.72 5.97
C ALA A 232 16.94 -9.83 6.45
N GLY A 233 15.65 -9.66 6.19
CA GLY A 233 14.65 -10.70 6.46
C GLY A 233 13.30 -10.18 6.93
N ASP A 234 12.52 -11.10 7.50
CA ASP A 234 11.15 -10.86 7.92
C ASP A 234 11.07 -10.44 9.39
N TYR A 235 10.29 -9.40 9.67
CA TYR A 235 10.04 -8.84 10.99
C TYR A 235 8.53 -8.67 11.22
N GLN A 236 8.09 -8.75 12.47
CA GLN A 236 6.72 -8.36 12.80
C GLN A 236 6.58 -6.83 12.68
N PRO A 237 5.45 -6.31 12.18
CA PRO A 237 5.19 -4.89 12.21
C PRO A 237 4.99 -4.41 13.65
N SER A 238 5.29 -3.13 13.90
CA SER A 238 5.12 -2.51 15.22
C SER A 238 3.63 -2.44 15.61
N GLU A 239 2.76 -2.27 14.62
CA GLU A 239 1.30 -2.42 14.72
C GLU A 239 0.80 -3.55 13.81
N PRO A 240 -0.18 -4.36 14.23
CA PRO A 240 -0.69 -5.46 13.42
C PRO A 240 -1.43 -4.96 12.17
N PHE A 241 -1.35 -5.72 11.07
CA PHE A 241 -2.04 -5.44 9.81
C PHE A 241 -3.56 -5.39 9.93
N THR A 242 -4.14 -5.78 11.07
CA THR A 242 -5.58 -5.62 11.35
C THR A 242 -6.08 -4.18 11.17
N GLY A 243 -5.20 -3.17 11.22
CA GLY A 243 -5.54 -1.79 10.86
C GLY A 243 -6.00 -1.59 9.41
N PHE A 244 -5.73 -2.55 8.51
CA PHE A 244 -6.17 -2.52 7.11
C PHE A 244 -7.45 -3.32 6.82
N ALA A 245 -8.11 -3.85 7.86
CA ALA A 245 -9.35 -4.60 7.67
C ALA A 245 -10.43 -3.74 7.01
N GLY A 246 -10.95 -4.23 5.88
CA GLY A 246 -11.98 -3.55 5.09
C GLY A 246 -11.45 -2.49 4.13
N CYS A 247 -10.12 -2.28 4.04
CA CYS A 247 -9.56 -1.34 3.07
C CYS A 247 -9.86 -1.78 1.63
N SER A 248 -10.13 -0.83 0.75
CA SER A 248 -10.14 -1.04 -0.70
C SER A 248 -8.82 -1.68 -1.16
N LEU A 249 -8.89 -2.74 -1.97
CA LEU A 249 -7.68 -3.39 -2.51
C LEU A 249 -7.10 -2.57 -3.67
N ASN A 250 -7.97 -2.06 -4.55
CA ASN A 250 -7.59 -1.15 -5.62
C ASN A 250 -7.43 0.29 -5.10
N GLY A 251 -6.45 1.01 -5.64
CA GLY A 251 -6.16 2.40 -5.31
C GLY A 251 -4.75 2.62 -4.78
N ALA A 252 -4.54 3.80 -4.19
CA ALA A 252 -3.22 4.24 -3.74
C ALA A 252 -2.83 3.59 -2.41
N TRP A 253 -2.01 2.56 -2.47
CA TRP A 253 -1.26 2.07 -1.31
C TRP A 253 0.02 2.90 -1.16
N LYS A 254 0.32 3.36 0.05
CA LYS A 254 1.45 4.27 0.28
C LYS A 254 2.37 3.73 1.38
N LEU A 255 3.67 3.65 1.10
CA LEU A 255 4.72 3.55 2.12
C LEU A 255 5.24 4.96 2.42
N ARG A 256 5.27 5.32 3.70
CA ARG A 256 5.84 6.58 4.18
C ARG A 256 7.00 6.27 5.12
N VAL A 257 8.17 6.86 4.84
CA VAL A 257 9.36 6.71 5.68
C VAL A 257 9.82 8.08 6.11
N VAL A 258 9.89 8.28 7.42
CA VAL A 258 10.37 9.49 8.06
C VAL A 258 11.69 9.18 8.72
N ASP A 259 12.72 9.94 8.39
CA ASP A 259 13.89 10.08 9.23
C ASP A 259 13.65 11.28 10.17
N ALA A 260 13.55 10.99 11.46
CA ALA A 260 13.13 11.91 12.51
C ALA A 260 14.28 12.43 13.38
N TRP A 261 15.52 12.01 13.10
CA TRP A 261 16.68 12.51 13.82
C TRP A 261 17.87 12.72 12.87
N GLY A 262 18.29 13.98 12.75
CA GLY A 262 19.32 14.31 11.78
C GLY A 262 20.75 13.91 12.14
N ILE A 263 21.63 14.20 11.18
CA ILE A 263 23.02 13.70 11.01
C ILE A 263 23.03 12.41 10.18
N ASP A 264 22.23 11.44 10.60
CA ASP A 264 22.11 10.16 9.92
C ASP A 264 21.33 10.29 8.60
N ASN A 265 21.59 9.37 7.67
CA ASN A 265 20.92 9.38 6.38
C ASN A 265 20.75 7.96 5.82
N GLY A 266 20.02 7.85 4.71
CA GLY A 266 19.97 6.60 3.96
C GLY A 266 19.08 6.66 2.73
N TYR A 267 18.83 5.49 2.17
CA TYR A 267 18.20 5.35 0.85
C TYR A 267 17.18 4.24 0.81
N ILE A 268 16.11 4.48 0.05
CA ILE A 268 15.17 3.45 -0.41
C ILE A 268 15.48 3.15 -1.87
N PHE A 269 15.53 1.86 -2.21
CA PHE A 269 15.81 1.37 -3.56
C PHE A 269 14.58 0.78 -4.23
N SER A 270 13.69 0.13 -3.48
CA SER A 270 12.41 -0.38 -3.98
C SER A 270 11.46 -0.72 -2.84
N THR A 271 10.18 -0.76 -3.14
CA THR A 271 9.12 -1.20 -2.22
C THR A 271 8.26 -2.24 -2.91
N SER A 272 7.82 -3.26 -2.17
CA SER A 272 6.84 -4.25 -2.67
C SER A 272 5.73 -4.53 -1.68
N MET A 273 4.63 -5.05 -2.20
CA MET A 273 3.53 -5.62 -1.43
C MET A 273 3.20 -7.00 -1.97
N GLU A 274 3.02 -7.96 -1.06
CA GLU A 274 2.67 -9.34 -1.37
C GLU A 274 1.25 -9.63 -0.87
N PHE A 275 0.37 -10.04 -1.76
CA PHE A 275 -1.01 -10.41 -1.48
C PHE A 275 -1.21 -11.91 -1.67
N ASP A 276 -2.07 -12.52 -0.87
CA ASP A 276 -2.47 -13.91 -1.03
C ASP A 276 -3.30 -14.06 -2.33
N GLY A 277 -2.92 -15.00 -3.20
CA GLY A 277 -3.58 -15.21 -4.49
C GLY A 277 -5.07 -15.57 -4.39
N SER A 278 -5.56 -15.96 -3.22
CA SER A 278 -7.00 -16.15 -2.98
C SER A 278 -7.82 -14.84 -2.98
N LEU A 279 -7.18 -13.67 -3.09
CA LEU A 279 -7.85 -12.38 -3.27
C LEU A 279 -8.33 -12.14 -4.71
N GLY A 280 -8.02 -13.03 -5.66
CA GLY A 280 -8.38 -12.92 -7.07
C GLY A 280 -7.15 -12.60 -7.93
N ASP A 281 -7.36 -11.84 -9.00
CA ASP A 281 -6.29 -11.46 -9.93
C ASP A 281 -5.15 -10.71 -9.24
N CYS A 282 -3.92 -11.03 -9.65
CA CYS A 282 -2.75 -10.34 -9.14
C CYS A 282 -2.79 -8.86 -9.56
N PRO A 283 -2.58 -7.93 -8.62
CA PRO A 283 -2.60 -6.52 -8.96
C PRO A 283 -1.42 -6.14 -9.85
N ILE A 284 -1.59 -5.04 -10.57
CA ILE A 284 -0.52 -4.32 -11.28
C ILE A 284 -0.42 -2.89 -10.73
N ILE A 285 0.72 -2.24 -10.95
CA ILE A 285 0.92 -0.82 -10.62
C ILE A 285 0.62 0.02 -11.87
N GLU A 286 -0.31 0.97 -11.77
CA GLU A 286 -0.63 1.95 -12.83
C GLU A 286 0.21 3.24 -12.78
#